data_AF-A0A355BGD5-F1
#
_entry.id   AF-A0A355BGD5-F1
#
_cell.length_a   1.000
_cell.length_b   1.000
_cell.length_c   1.000
_cell.angle_alpha   90.00
_cell.angle_beta   90.00
_cell.angle_gamma   90.00
#
_symmetry.space_group_name_H-M   'P 1'
#
loop_
_entity.id
_entity.type
_entity.pdbx_description
1 polymer ?
#
loop_
_entity_poly.entity_id
_entity_poly.type
_entity_poly.pdbx_seq_one_letter_code
_entity_poly.pdbx_strand_id
1 'polypeptide(L)'
;VLVVEDVVTTGGSVREVMELVRAAGGTVAGVGAVVDRTAGKIDFGVPFRAVASLDVRSWAPEDCPLCRAGAPAPVKPGSRRL
;
A
#
# COMPACT_ATOMS: atom_id res chain seq x y z
N VAL A 1 15.96 12.18 -1.97
CA VAL A 1 14.49 12.34 -1.96
C VAL A 1 13.90 11.32 -1.00
N LEU A 2 12.97 11.73 -0.14
CA LEU A 2 12.13 10.81 0.65
C LEU A 2 10.76 10.73 -0.03
N VAL A 3 10.28 9.52 -0.29
CA VAL A 3 8.92 9.30 -0.80
C VAL A 3 8.03 9.02 0.41
N VAL A 4 6.96 9.80 0.58
CA VAL A 4 6.06 9.67 1.73
C VAL A 4 4.65 9.45 1.22
N GLU A 5 3.98 8.43 1.77
CA GLU A 5 2.62 8.03 1.41
C GLU A 5 1.71 7.99 2.64
N ASP A 6 0.40 8.10 2.44
CA ASP A 6 -0.55 7.95 3.54
C ASP A 6 -0.60 6.49 4.03
N VAL A 7 -0.95 5.56 3.15
CA VAL A 7 -1.16 4.13 3.44
C VAL A 7 -0.50 3.29 2.36
N VAL A 8 0.48 2.48 2.77
CA VAL A 8 1.09 1.48 1.88
C VAL A 8 0.26 0.20 1.91
N THR A 9 -0.33 -0.14 0.76
CA THR A 9 -0.97 -1.43 0.50
C THR A 9 -0.05 -2.33 -0.32
N THR A 10 -0.19 -2.40 -1.64
CA THR A 10 0.75 -3.17 -2.48
C THR A 10 2.09 -2.45 -2.70
N GLY A 11 2.14 -1.15 -2.39
CA GLY A 11 3.29 -0.28 -2.66
C GLY A 11 3.49 0.10 -4.14
N GLY A 12 2.52 -0.20 -5.01
CA GLY A 12 2.60 0.11 -6.44
C GLY A 12 2.85 1.59 -6.72
N SER A 13 2.05 2.49 -6.13
CA SER A 13 2.20 3.95 -6.30
C SER A 13 3.59 4.44 -5.85
N VAL A 14 4.09 3.94 -4.72
CA VAL A 14 5.42 4.30 -4.22
C VAL A 14 6.50 3.89 -5.22
N ARG A 15 6.42 2.69 -5.81
CA ARG A 15 7.38 2.24 -6.83
C ARG A 15 7.33 3.11 -8.09
N GLU A 16 6.14 3.46 -8.57
CA GLU A 16 5.95 4.37 -9.71
C GLU A 16 6.66 5.72 -9.45
N VAL A 17 6.48 6.30 -8.26
CA VAL A 17 7.15 7.55 -7.87
C VAL A 17 8.67 7.38 -7.74
N MET A 18 9.14 6.27 -7.18
CA MET A 18 10.59 5.97 -7.07
C MET A 18 11.25 5.91 -8.46
N GLU A 19 10.59 5.31 -9.45
CA GLU A 19 11.09 5.30 -10.83
C GLU A 19 11.13 6.69 -11.44
N LEU A 20 10.10 7.53 -11.22
CA LEU A 20 10.11 8.91 -11.70
C LEU A 20 11.26 9.73 -11.09
N VAL A 21 11.51 9.57 -9.79
CA VAL A 21 12.65 10.23 -9.11
C VAL A 21 13.97 9.79 -9.74
N ARG A 22 14.16 8.49 -9.99
CA ARG A 22 15.38 7.96 -10.63
C ARG A 22 15.53 8.47 -12.06
N ALA A 23 14.46 8.48 -12.84
CA ALA A 23 14.46 8.98 -14.22
C ALA A 23 14.80 10.47 -14.30
N ALA A 24 14.47 11.25 -13.27
CA ALA A 24 14.85 12.66 -13.14
C ALA A 24 16.30 12.85 -12.62
N GLY A 25 17.09 11.78 -12.45
CA GLY A 25 18.45 11.83 -11.91
C GLY A 25 18.52 11.94 -10.38
N GLY A 26 17.38 11.80 -9.70
CA GLY A 26 17.29 11.85 -8.24
C GLY A 26 17.63 10.51 -7.58
N THR A 27 18.12 10.57 -6.34
CA THR A 27 18.33 9.39 -5.49
C THR A 27 17.23 9.29 -4.43
N VAL A 28 16.57 8.13 -4.36
CA VAL A 28 15.62 7.81 -3.29
C VAL A 28 16.39 7.37 -2.06
N ALA A 29 16.29 8.13 -0.96
CA ALA A 29 16.99 7.87 0.29
C ALA A 29 16.18 6.97 1.25
N GLY A 30 14.87 6.87 1.04
CA GLY A 30 13.98 6.08 1.89
C GLY A 30 12.51 6.34 1.56
N VAL A 31 11.66 5.51 2.15
CA VAL A 31 10.20 5.57 2.07
C VAL A 31 9.62 5.73 3.47
N GLY A 32 8.65 6.64 3.60
CA GLY A 32 7.86 6.86 4.82
C GLY A 32 6.38 6.58 4.58
N ALA A 33 5.67 6.07 5.59
CA ALA A 33 4.22 5.98 5.56
C ALA A 33 3.59 6.29 6.91
N VAL A 34 2.32 6.72 6.93
CA VAL A 34 1.56 6.74 8.19
C VAL A 34 1.16 5.32 8.57
N VAL A 35 0.61 4.56 7.62
CA VAL A 35 0.17 3.18 7.84
C VAL A 35 0.79 2.22 6.83
N ASP A 36 1.37 1.13 7.32
CA ASP A 36 1.77 -0.03 6.53
C ASP A 36 0.75 -1.16 6.69
N ARG A 37 0.08 -1.56 5.60
CA ARG A 37 -0.86 -2.70 5.57
C ARG A 37 -0.23 -4.00 5.09
N THR A 38 1.07 -4.01 4.83
CA THR A 38 1.80 -5.20 4.37
C THR A 38 2.31 -6.06 5.52
N ALA A 39 2.11 -5.62 6.76
CA ALA A 39 2.68 -6.22 7.96
C ALA A 39 4.21 -6.38 7.84
N GLY A 40 4.89 -5.35 7.32
CA GLY A 40 6.34 -5.33 7.14
C GLY A 40 6.89 -6.24 6.04
N LYS A 41 6.03 -6.84 5.20
CA LYS A 41 6.47 -7.77 4.13
C LYS A 41 6.99 -7.06 2.89
N ILE A 42 6.78 -5.75 2.77
CA ILE A 42 7.20 -5.00 1.60
C ILE A 42 8.66 -4.56 1.69
N ASP A 43 9.38 -4.75 0.60
CA ASP A 43 10.73 -4.24 0.41
C ASP A 43 10.80 -3.28 -0.79
N PHE A 44 11.25 -2.06 -0.53
CA PHE A 44 11.46 -1.03 -1.55
C PHE A 44 12.94 -0.93 -2.01
N GLY A 45 13.84 -1.75 -1.45
CA GLY A 45 15.28 -1.68 -1.70
C GLY A 45 15.96 -0.46 -1.06
N VAL A 46 15.23 0.27 -0.22
CA VAL A 46 15.67 1.45 0.55
C VAL A 46 15.02 1.41 1.94
N PRO A 47 15.54 2.13 2.94
CA PRO A 47 14.93 2.17 4.26
C PRO A 47 13.44 2.54 4.21
N PHE A 48 12.59 1.68 4.76
CA PHE A 48 11.15 1.92 4.90
C PHE A 48 10.78 2.04 6.38
N ARG A 49 10.03 3.09 6.73
CA ARG A 49 9.49 3.30 8.07
C ARG A 49 8.03 3.71 7.99
N ALA A 50 7.21 3.12 8.84
CA ALA A 50 5.81 3.51 9.02
C ALA A 50 5.55 3.88 10.47
N VAL A 51 4.61 4.80 10.72
CA VAL A 51 4.18 5.15 12.07
C VAL A 51 3.44 3.98 12.72
N ALA A 52 2.59 3.30 11.96
CA ALA A 52 1.89 2.09 12.38
C ALA A 52 2.00 1.00 11.31
N SER A 53 2.15 -0.25 11.74
CA SER A 53 2.02 -1.42 10.87
C SER A 53 0.83 -2.26 11.32
N LEU A 54 -0.07 -2.56 10.40
CA LEU A 54 -1.33 -3.26 10.64
C LEU A 54 -1.43 -4.47 9.72
N ASP A 55 -1.69 -5.64 10.28
CA ASP A 55 -2.07 -6.81 9.48
C ASP A 55 -3.58 -6.76 9.18
N VAL A 56 -3.92 -6.35 7.96
CA VAL A 56 -5.32 -6.26 7.49
C VAL A 56 -5.56 -7.34 6.46
N ARG A 57 -6.30 -8.38 6.86
CA ARG A 57 -6.60 -9.53 6.01
C ARG A 57 -7.55 -9.15 4.86
N SER A 58 -7.10 -9.42 3.64
CA SER A 58 -7.96 -9.45 2.46
C SER A 58 -8.59 -10.83 2.31
N TRP A 59 -9.84 -10.86 1.87
CA TRP A 59 -10.60 -12.09 1.67
C TRP A 59 -11.02 -12.19 0.21
N ALA A 60 -10.96 -13.40 -0.35
CA ALA A 60 -11.69 -13.70 -1.56
C ALA A 60 -13.20 -13.58 -1.29
N PRO A 61 -14.03 -13.21 -2.28
CA PRO A 61 -15.48 -13.09 -2.09
C PRO A 61 -16.12 -14.32 -1.43
N GLU A 62 -15.69 -15.52 -1.84
CA GLU A 62 -16.13 -16.82 -1.33
C GLU A 62 -15.76 -17.08 0.14
N ASP A 63 -14.65 -16.50 0.61
CA ASP A 63 -14.16 -16.70 1.97
C ASP A 63 -14.58 -15.57 2.93
N CYS A 64 -15.07 -14.44 2.40
CA CYS A 64 -15.36 -13.26 3.19
C CYS A 64 -16.47 -13.53 4.25
N PRO A 65 -16.18 -13.40 5.56
CA PRO A 65 -17.15 -13.68 6.61
C PRO A 65 -18.36 -12.74 6.57
N LEU A 66 -18.16 -11.48 6.17
CA LEU A 66 -19.25 -10.51 6.03
C LEU A 66 -20.13 -10.82 4.82
N CYS A 67 -19.54 -11.24 3.69
CA CYS A 67 -20.31 -11.64 2.50
C CYS A 67 -21.15 -12.89 2.80
N ARG A 68 -20.58 -13.88 3.49
CA ARG A 68 -21.33 -15.07 3.94
C ARG A 68 -22.44 -14.75 4.93
N ALA A 69 -22.28 -13.69 5.72
CA ALA A 69 -23.30 -13.18 6.64
C ALA A 69 -24.38 -12.31 5.94
N GLY A 70 -24.34 -12.17 4.62
CA GLY A 70 -25.35 -11.40 3.86
C GLY A 70 -25.17 -9.88 3.94
N ALA A 71 -23.98 -9.39 4.29
CA ALA A 71 -23.69 -7.96 4.23
C ALA A 71 -23.84 -7.42 2.79
N PRO A 72 -24.18 -6.13 2.62
CA PRO A 72 -24.22 -5.50 1.31
C PRO A 72 -22.90 -5.67 0.55
N ALA A 73 -23.00 -5.74 -0.79
CA ALA A 73 -21.83 -5.85 -1.64
C ALA A 73 -20.82 -4.72 -1.32
N PRO A 74 -19.52 -5.04 -1.15
CA PRO A 74 -18.51 -4.02 -0.88
C PRO A 74 -18.50 -2.97 -1.99
N VAL A 75 -18.60 -1.70 -1.62
CA VAL A 75 -18.37 -0.60 -2.56
C VAL A 75 -16.87 -0.42 -2.69
N LYS A 76 -16.35 -0.40 -3.91
CA LYS A 76 -14.93 -0.14 -4.18
C LYS A 76 -14.63 1.35 -3.99
N PRO A 77 -13.88 1.76 -2.95
CA PRO A 77 -13.43 3.14 -2.82
C PRO A 77 -12.18 3.37 -3.68
N GLY A 78 -11.92 4.62 -4.04
CA GLY A 78 -10.68 5.04 -4.69
C GLY A 78 -10.77 5.31 -6.20
N SER A 79 -9.72 5.91 -6.74
CA SER A 79 -9.69 6.45 -8.11
C SER A 79 -9.53 5.40 -9.21
N ARG A 80 -8.97 4.23 -8.89
CA ARG A 80 -8.70 3.18 -9.89
C ARG A 80 -9.94 2.30 -10.09
N ARG A 81 -10.53 2.34 -11.28
CA ARG A 81 -11.57 1.38 -11.73
C ARG A 81 -10.92 0.18 -12.46
N LEU A 82 -10.27 -0.70 -11.71
CA LEU A 82 -10.19 -2.14 -12.03
C LEU A 82 -11.57 -2.78 -12.07
#